data_AF-A0A436GMQ4-F1
#
_entry.id   AF-A0A436GMQ4-F1
#
_cell.length_a   1.000
_cell.length_b   1.000
_cell.length_c   1.000
_cell.angle_alpha   90.00
_cell.angle_beta   90.00
_cell.angle_gamma   90.00
#
_symmetry.space_group_name_H-M   'P 1'
#
loop_
_entity.id
_entity.type
_entity.pdbx_description
1 polymer ?
#
loop_
_entity_poly.entity_id
_entity_poly.type
_entity_poly.pdbx_seq_one_letter_code
_entity_poly.pdbx_strand_id
1 'polypeptide(L)'
;RVVTRLRQLLGLPYWSFSSWAKHNVKKAVNFIGSFQTMLADEARRSHVDGVICGHIHHAVIENFGDVQYINTGDWVESCTAVVEHFDGRMEILTWAQVLPEAPDEPFVPLLIADRVGQAA
;
A
#
# COMPACT_ATOMS: atom_id res chain seq x y z
N ARG A 1 12.11 -7.07 -38.64
CA ARG A 1 11.54 -7.09 -40.01
C ARG A 1 10.28 -7.94 -40.13
N VAL A 2 10.18 -9.10 -39.46
CA VAL A 2 8.97 -9.95 -39.43
C VAL A 2 7.78 -9.26 -38.74
N VAL A 3 8.00 -8.64 -37.58
CA VAL A 3 6.97 -7.94 -36.80
C VAL A 3 6.27 -6.83 -37.59
N THR A 4 7.04 -6.04 -38.36
CA THR A 4 6.50 -4.92 -39.15
C THR A 4 5.62 -5.41 -40.32
N ARG A 5 5.97 -6.54 -40.94
CA ARG A 5 5.21 -7.15 -42.05
C ARG A 5 3.90 -7.77 -41.56
N LEU A 6 3.93 -8.50 -40.44
CA LEU A 6 2.72 -9.03 -39.81
C LEU A 6 1.75 -7.90 -39.42
N ARG A 7 2.29 -6.76 -38.99
CA ARG A 7 1.49 -5.60 -38.55
C ARG A 7 0.78 -4.88 -39.70
N GLN A 8 1.41 -4.80 -40.88
CA GLN A 8 0.80 -4.23 -42.08
C GLN A 8 -0.32 -5.13 -42.64
N LEU A 9 -0.17 -6.45 -42.52
CA LEU A 9 -1.20 -7.43 -42.94
C LEU A 9 -2.45 -7.41 -42.06
N LEU A 10 -2.34 -6.99 -40.79
CA LEU A 10 -3.45 -6.97 -39.83
C LEU A 10 -4.16 -5.60 -39.71
N GLY A 11 -3.75 -4.58 -40.47
CA GLY A 11 -4.43 -3.28 -40.50
C GLY A 11 -4.46 -2.51 -39.18
N LEU A 12 -3.58 -2.84 -38.23
CA LEU A 12 -3.62 -2.29 -36.88
C LEU A 12 -3.09 -0.84 -36.83
N PRO A 13 -3.82 0.12 -36.23
CA PRO A 13 -3.42 1.53 -36.18
C PRO A 13 -2.12 1.75 -35.39
N TYR A 14 -1.50 2.92 -35.57
CA TYR A 14 -0.23 3.29 -34.92
C TYR A 14 -0.36 3.22 -33.39
N TRP A 15 0.30 2.22 -32.79
CA TRP A 15 0.37 2.02 -31.35
C TRP A 15 1.77 2.40 -30.84
N SER A 16 1.85 3.45 -30.02
CA SER A 16 3.08 3.82 -29.30
C SER A 16 3.04 3.17 -27.91
N PHE A 17 4.02 2.31 -27.62
CA PHE A 17 4.20 1.71 -26.29
C PHE A 17 4.30 2.78 -25.20
N SER A 18 4.96 3.91 -25.49
CA SER A 18 5.03 5.04 -24.56
C SER A 18 3.67 5.70 -24.32
N SER A 19 2.82 5.81 -25.34
CA SER A 19 1.45 6.35 -25.18
C SER A 19 0.59 5.41 -24.33
N TRP A 20 0.69 4.10 -24.57
CA TRP A 20 0.04 3.10 -23.74
C TRP A 20 0.55 3.14 -22.30
N ALA A 21 1.86 3.11 -22.08
CA ALA A 21 2.46 3.17 -20.75
C ALA A 21 2.04 4.44 -20.00
N LYS A 22 2.10 5.61 -20.65
CA LYS A 22 1.60 6.89 -20.09
C LYS A 22 0.13 6.80 -19.68
N HIS A 23 -0.71 6.19 -20.51
CA HIS A 23 -2.13 6.06 -20.23
C HIS A 23 -2.40 5.12 -19.04
N ASN A 24 -1.65 4.03 -18.92
CA ASN A 24 -1.77 3.10 -17.78
C ASN A 24 -1.26 3.72 -16.48
N VAL A 25 -0.11 4.41 -16.51
CA VAL A 25 0.40 5.14 -15.33
C VAL A 25 -0.60 6.20 -14.88
N LYS A 26 -1.15 6.99 -15.83
CA LYS A 26 -2.15 8.00 -15.50
C LYS A 26 -3.41 7.39 -14.88
N LYS A 27 -3.85 6.23 -15.37
CA LYS A 27 -4.97 5.49 -14.77
C LYS A 27 -4.67 5.04 -13.34
N ALA A 28 -3.49 4.48 -13.09
CA ALA A 28 -3.08 4.04 -11.76
C ALA A 28 -3.01 5.21 -10.77
N VAL A 29 -2.40 6.32 -11.17
CA VAL A 29 -2.31 7.55 -10.34
C VAL A 29 -3.70 8.12 -10.05
N ASN A 30 -4.57 8.21 -11.07
CA ASN A 30 -5.94 8.67 -10.87
C ASN A 30 -6.73 7.75 -9.94
N PHE A 31 -6.52 6.43 -10.05
CA PHE A 31 -7.17 5.45 -9.18
C PHE A 31 -6.76 5.65 -7.72
N ILE A 32 -5.46 5.78 -7.44
CA ILE A 32 -4.92 6.05 -6.09
C ILE A 32 -5.54 7.33 -5.53
N GLY A 33 -5.55 8.42 -6.31
CA GLY A 33 -6.13 9.69 -5.87
C GLY A 33 -7.64 9.59 -5.58
N SER A 34 -8.40 8.88 -6.43
CA SER A 34 -9.84 8.67 -6.18
C SER A 34 -10.12 7.82 -4.94
N PHE A 35 -9.26 6.83 -4.66
CA PHE A 35 -9.33 5.99 -3.48
C PHE A 35 -9.03 6.78 -2.20
N GLN A 36 -7.94 7.56 -2.20
CA GLN A 36 -7.59 8.46 -1.10
C GLN A 36 -8.72 9.46 -0.81
N THR A 37 -9.34 10.02 -1.86
CA THR A 37 -10.44 10.99 -1.71
C THR A 37 -11.66 10.34 -1.06
N MET A 38 -12.06 9.14 -1.52
CA MET A 38 -13.19 8.41 -0.95
C MET A 38 -12.97 8.07 0.52
N LEU A 39 -11.77 7.61 0.89
CA LEU A 39 -11.45 7.27 2.27
C LEU A 39 -11.36 8.50 3.17
N ALA A 40 -10.82 9.62 2.67
CA ALA A 40 -10.81 10.87 3.41
C ALA A 40 -12.24 11.40 3.65
N ASP A 41 -13.13 11.30 2.67
CA ASP A 41 -14.53 11.67 2.84
C ASP A 41 -15.24 10.77 3.86
N GLU A 42 -14.94 9.46 3.87
CA GLU A 42 -15.50 8.55 4.87
C GLU A 42 -15.00 8.85 6.29
N ALA A 43 -13.72 9.20 6.44
CA ALA A 43 -13.15 9.63 7.71
C ALA A 43 -13.85 10.89 8.25
N ARG A 44 -14.09 11.88 7.38
CA ARG A 44 -14.85 13.09 7.73
C ARG A 44 -16.28 12.77 8.16
N ARG A 45 -16.97 11.88 7.41
CA ARG A 45 -18.33 11.45 7.74
C ARG A 45 -18.40 10.68 9.05
N SER A 46 -17.34 9.98 9.41
CA SER A 46 -17.22 9.23 10.65
C SER A 46 -16.75 10.09 11.83
N HIS A 47 -16.45 11.37 11.61
CA HIS A 47 -15.94 12.30 12.63
C HIS A 47 -14.66 11.81 13.31
N VAL A 48 -13.72 11.27 12.52
CA VAL A 48 -12.39 10.83 12.99
C VAL A 48 -11.28 11.66 12.34
N ASP A 49 -10.13 11.73 13.00
CA ASP A 49 -8.98 12.53 12.56
C ASP A 49 -8.18 11.88 11.41
N GLY A 50 -8.42 10.59 11.14
CA GLY A 50 -7.61 9.83 10.18
C GLY A 50 -8.22 8.49 9.79
N VAL A 51 -7.61 7.85 8.80
CA VAL A 51 -7.98 6.53 8.29
C VAL A 51 -6.73 5.68 8.06
N ILE A 52 -6.78 4.42 8.52
CA ILE A 52 -5.78 3.40 8.25
C ILE A 52 -6.40 2.38 7.30
N CYS A 53 -5.78 2.17 6.13
CA CYS A 53 -6.28 1.27 5.10
C CYS A 53 -5.17 0.40 4.48
N GLY A 54 -5.56 -0.44 3.53
CA GLY A 54 -4.67 -1.29 2.73
C GLY A 54 -5.16 -1.39 1.28
N HIS A 55 -5.09 -2.57 0.67
CA HIS A 55 -5.59 -2.92 -0.68
C HIS A 55 -4.74 -2.45 -1.87
N ILE A 56 -4.07 -1.30 -1.79
CA ILE A 56 -3.24 -0.81 -2.91
C ILE A 56 -1.76 -1.21 -2.80
N HIS A 57 -1.37 -1.91 -1.73
CA HIS A 57 -0.01 -2.41 -1.50
C HIS A 57 1.08 -1.32 -1.58
N HIS A 58 0.73 -0.08 -1.25
CA HIS A 58 1.64 1.08 -1.31
C HIS A 58 1.73 1.77 0.05
N ALA A 59 2.76 1.45 0.83
CA ALA A 59 2.92 1.97 2.18
C ALA A 59 3.13 3.49 2.16
N VAL A 60 2.23 4.27 2.79
CA VAL A 60 2.35 5.73 2.87
C VAL A 60 1.61 6.30 4.09
N ILE A 61 2.20 7.32 4.72
CA ILE A 61 1.54 8.19 5.71
C ILE A 61 1.54 9.60 5.12
N GLU A 62 0.37 10.15 4.85
CA GLU A 62 0.19 11.46 4.24
C GLU A 62 -0.99 12.21 4.87
N ASN A 63 -0.96 13.54 4.84
CA ASN A 63 -2.11 14.35 5.23
C ASN A 63 -2.92 14.72 4.00
N PHE A 64 -4.20 14.37 4.00
CA PHE A 64 -5.13 14.69 2.93
C PHE A 64 -6.12 15.77 3.41
N GLY A 65 -5.63 17.01 3.45
CA GLY A 65 -6.33 18.13 4.05
C GLY A 65 -6.31 18.05 5.57
N ASP A 66 -7.48 17.89 6.18
CA ASP A 66 -7.72 17.74 7.61
C ASP A 66 -7.66 16.28 8.11
N VAL A 67 -7.55 15.31 7.20
CA VAL A 67 -7.55 13.88 7.52
C VAL A 67 -6.15 13.30 7.37
N GLN A 68 -5.68 12.55 8.38
CA GLN A 68 -4.47 11.75 8.26
C GLN A 68 -4.77 10.45 7.52
N TYR A 69 -4.16 10.26 6.34
CA TYR A 69 -4.30 9.07 5.52
C TYR A 69 -3.09 8.15 5.72
N ILE A 70 -3.35 6.91 6.10
CA ILE A 70 -2.32 5.90 6.34
C ILE A 70 -2.69 4.67 5.53
N ASN A 71 -1.84 4.28 4.58
CA ASN A 71 -2.00 3.04 3.86
C ASN A 71 -0.87 2.08 4.20
N THR A 72 -1.22 0.84 4.53
CA THR A 72 -0.26 -0.25 4.72
C THR A 72 0.26 -0.73 3.38
N GLY A 73 1.52 -1.14 3.34
CA GLY A 73 2.03 -1.97 2.25
C GLY A 73 1.54 -3.40 2.39
N ASP A 74 2.43 -4.32 2.06
CA ASP A 74 2.19 -5.75 2.04
C ASP A 74 3.37 -6.53 2.61
N TRP A 75 3.21 -7.85 2.68
CA TRP A 75 4.18 -8.76 3.27
C TRP A 75 4.90 -9.59 2.21
N VAL A 76 4.72 -9.24 0.94
CA VAL A 76 5.26 -9.98 -0.20
C VAL A 76 6.34 -9.16 -0.88
N GLU A 77 6.05 -7.90 -1.21
CA GLU A 77 6.98 -7.05 -1.95
C GLU A 77 7.64 -6.01 -1.05
N SER A 78 6.85 -5.34 -0.21
CA SER A 78 7.31 -4.20 0.60
C SER A 78 7.72 -4.59 2.02
N CYS A 79 7.14 -5.66 2.58
CA CYS A 79 7.37 -6.12 3.96
C CYS A 79 7.33 -4.98 4.98
N THR A 80 6.24 -4.21 4.96
CA THR A 80 6.06 -3.04 5.83
C THR A 80 5.03 -3.29 6.94
N ALA A 81 5.20 -2.57 8.05
CA ALA A 81 4.25 -2.52 9.15
C ALA A 81 3.98 -1.07 9.55
N VAL A 82 2.73 -0.72 9.83
CA VAL A 82 2.39 0.55 10.46
C VAL A 82 2.38 0.35 11.96
N VAL A 83 3.05 1.23 12.69
CA VAL A 83 3.10 1.22 14.16
C VAL A 83 2.68 2.58 14.71
N GLU A 84 1.98 2.54 15.84
CA GLU A 84 1.69 3.71 16.66
C GLU A 84 2.62 3.68 17.88
N HIS A 85 3.34 4.78 18.11
CA HIS A 85 4.19 4.97 19.28
C HIS A 85 3.34 5.42 20.47
N PHE A 86 3.84 5.24 21.70
CA PHE A 86 3.13 5.68 22.92
C PHE A 86 2.90 7.21 23.00
N ASP A 87 3.62 7.99 22.19
CA ASP A 87 3.43 9.44 22.03
C ASP A 87 2.37 9.80 20.96
N GLY A 88 1.70 8.80 20.37
CA GLY A 88 0.70 8.97 19.31
C GLY A 88 1.29 9.16 17.91
N ARG A 89 2.63 9.09 17.75
CA ARG A 89 3.24 9.18 16.42
C ARG A 89 2.99 7.90 15.63
N MET A 90 2.57 8.05 14.38
CA MET A 90 2.48 6.96 13.41
C MET A 90 3.77 6.82 12.62
N GLU A 91 4.25 5.59 12.41
CA GLU A 91 5.45 5.28 11.63
C GLU A 91 5.22 4.05 10.74
N ILE A 92 5.83 4.05 9.54
CA ILE A 92 5.95 2.86 8.71
C ILE A 92 7.34 2.25 8.92
N LEU A 93 7.36 1.04 9.47
CA LEU A 93 8.55 0.21 9.56
C LEU A 93 8.71 -0.62 8.28
N THR A 94 9.94 -0.74 7.80
CA THR A 94 10.31 -1.66 6.72
C THR A 94 11.13 -2.80 7.30
N TRP A 95 10.73 -4.06 7.09
CA TRP A 95 11.37 -5.24 7.70
C TRP A 95 12.90 -5.26 7.52
N ALA A 96 13.39 -4.92 6.33
CA ALA A 96 14.83 -4.87 6.03
C ALA A 96 15.63 -3.91 6.93
N GLN A 97 14.98 -2.89 7.50
CA GLN A 97 15.59 -1.89 8.37
C GLN A 97 15.44 -2.23 9.86
N VAL A 98 14.54 -3.16 10.19
CA VAL A 98 14.22 -3.53 11.57
C VAL A 98 15.00 -4.76 12.03
N LEU A 99 15.67 -5.50 11.12
CA LEU A 99 16.47 -6.68 11.48
C LEU A 99 17.51 -6.32 12.56
N PRO A 100 17.33 -6.80 13.81
CA PRO A 100 18.42 -6.88 14.76
C PRO A 100 19.38 -7.98 14.28
N GLU A 101 20.57 -8.08 14.87
CA GLU A 101 21.29 -9.36 14.83
C GLU A 101 20.31 -10.47 15.18
N ALA A 102 20.26 -11.53 14.37
CA ALA A 102 19.28 -12.59 14.52
C ALA A 102 19.29 -13.06 15.98
N PRO A 103 18.15 -13.06 16.69
CA PRO A 103 18.12 -13.55 18.05
C PRO A 103 18.63 -14.99 18.08
N ASP A 104 19.49 -15.31 19.04
CA ASP A 104 20.06 -16.66 19.21
C ASP A 104 18.99 -17.72 19.51
N GLU A 105 17.76 -17.30 19.85
CA GLU A 105 16.66 -18.20 20.15
C GLU A 105 15.74 -18.45 18.93
N PRO A 106 15.33 -19.72 18.70
CA PRO A 106 14.45 -20.07 17.60
C PRO A 106 13.07 -19.42 17.76
N PHE A 107 12.52 -18.92 16.66
CA PHE A 107 11.14 -18.42 16.61
C PHE A 107 10.16 -19.56 16.94
N VAL A 108 9.52 -19.48 18.11
CA VAL A 108 8.42 -20.36 18.49
C VAL A 108 7.10 -19.61 18.26
N PRO A 109 6.25 -20.05 17.31
CA PRO A 109 4.95 -19.42 17.09
C PRO A 109 4.09 -19.49 18.36
N LEU A 110 3.64 -18.34 18.85
CA LEU A 110 2.72 -18.24 19.99
C LEU A 110 1.28 -18.49 19.51
N LEU A 111 0.60 -19.47 20.11
CA LEU A 111 -0.83 -19.69 19.87
C LEU A 111 -1.65 -18.64 20.63
N ILE A 112 -2.44 -17.86 19.89
CA ILE A 112 -3.25 -16.76 20.44
C ILE A 112 -4.27 -17.24 21.50
N ALA A 113 -4.61 -18.53 21.52
CA ALA A 113 -5.49 -19.14 22.52
C ALA A 113 -5.00 -18.93 23.97
N ASP A 114 -3.69 -18.81 24.18
CA ASP A 114 -3.10 -18.76 25.52
C ASP A 114 -3.22 -17.38 26.21
N ARG A 115 -3.73 -16.35 25.52
CA ARG A 115 -3.89 -14.99 26.09
C ARG A 115 -5.33 -14.57 26.40
N VAL A 116 -6.34 -15.30 25.92
CA VAL A 116 -7.76 -14.89 26.09
C VAL A 116 -8.21 -14.94 27.56
N GLY A 117 -7.49 -15.65 28.43
CA GLY A 117 -7.82 -15.76 29.87
C GLY A 117 -7.18 -14.74 30.81
N GLN A 118 -6.30 -13.84 30.34
CA GLN A 118 -5.54 -12.92 31.24
C GLN A 118 -5.96 -11.45 31.11
N ALA A 119 -6.94 -11.13 30.28
CA ALA A 119 -7.52 -9.80 30.15
C ALA A 119 -9.00 -9.83 30.55
N ALA A 120 -9.26 -10.02 31.85
CA ALA A 120 -10.56 -9.82 32.49
C ALA A 120 -10.35 -9.25 33.89
#